data_AF-A0A8S3KH15-F1
#
_entry.id   AF-A0A8S3KH15-F1
#
_cell.length_a   1.000
_cell.length_b   1.000
_cell.length_c   1.000
_cell.angle_alpha   90.00
_cell.angle_beta   90.00
_cell.angle_gamma   90.00
#
_symmetry.space_group_name_H-M   'P 1'
#
loop_
_entity.id
_entity.type
_entity.pdbx_description
1 polymer ?
#
loop_
_entity_poly.entity_id
_entity_poly.type
_entity_poly.pdbx_seq_one_letter_code
_entity_poly.pdbx_strand_id
1 'polypeptide(L)'
;MKRAKGAKEGIVVAGGQGEGSALTQLSWPKGLFVDTLGTLYVADTWNHRVMGWTQGDKKQGTVVVGGNDGGVGANQFNNPIGLSFD
;
A
#
# COMPACT_ATOMS: atom_id res chain seq x y z
N MET A 1 -8.03 0.99 8.55
CA MET A 1 -9.17 0.05 8.65
C MET A 1 -10.40 0.74 8.09
N LYS A 2 -11.10 0.15 7.11
CA LYS A 2 -12.37 0.70 6.57
C LYS A 2 -13.52 -0.12 7.16
N ARG A 3 -14.64 0.51 7.54
CA ARG A 3 -15.87 -0.19 7.95
C ARG A 3 -16.89 -0.09 6.83
N ALA A 4 -17.58 -1.17 6.50
CA ALA A 4 -18.79 -1.09 5.70
C ALA A 4 -19.93 -0.52 6.56
N LYS A 5 -20.89 0.18 5.95
CA LYS A 5 -22.03 0.77 6.68
C LYS A 5 -22.80 -0.34 7.40
N GLY A 6 -22.83 -0.30 8.73
CA GLY A 6 -23.45 -1.33 9.59
C GLY A 6 -22.53 -2.48 10.04
N ALA A 7 -21.26 -2.50 9.64
CA ALA A 7 -20.32 -3.55 10.04
C ALA A 7 -19.86 -3.38 11.51
N LYS A 8 -20.06 -4.45 12.29
CA LYS A 8 -19.63 -4.52 13.70
C LYS A 8 -18.10 -4.63 13.83
N GLU A 9 -17.42 -5.10 12.79
CA GLU A 9 -15.96 -5.25 12.70
C GLU A 9 -15.37 -4.51 11.50
N GLY A 10 -14.08 -4.18 11.58
CA GLY A 10 -13.34 -3.59 10.45
C GLY A 10 -12.87 -4.65 9.46
N ILE A 11 -12.72 -4.27 8.20
CA ILE A 11 -12.10 -5.16 7.20
C ILE A 11 -10.61 -4.83 7.04
N VAL A 12 -9.79 -5.87 6.91
CA VAL A 12 -8.42 -5.76 6.40
C VAL A 12 -8.51 -5.51 4.91
N VAL A 13 -7.83 -4.46 4.45
CA VAL A 13 -7.81 -4.03 3.03
C VAL A 13 -6.42 -4.17 2.44
N ALA A 14 -5.38 -3.90 3.23
CA ALA A 14 -3.98 -4.01 2.83
C ALA A 14 -3.18 -4.66 3.96
N GLY A 15 -2.18 -5.46 3.59
CA GLY A 15 -1.37 -6.22 4.54
C GLY A 15 -2.16 -7.34 5.24
N GLY A 16 -1.80 -7.61 6.50
CA GLY A 16 -2.49 -8.57 7.38
C GLY A 16 -1.90 -9.97 7.39
N GLN A 17 -0.86 -10.24 6.59
CA GLN A 17 -0.15 -11.52 6.54
C GLN A 17 1.27 -11.44 7.12
N GLY A 18 1.47 -10.58 8.13
CA GLY A 18 2.78 -10.31 8.71
C GLY A 18 3.64 -9.36 7.87
N GLU A 19 4.84 -9.09 8.38
CA GLU A 19 5.85 -8.30 7.68
C GLU A 19 6.46 -9.10 6.51
N GLY A 20 6.69 -8.43 5.39
CA GLY A 20 7.39 -9.02 4.24
C GLY A 20 7.15 -8.26 2.94
N SER A 21 7.59 -8.84 1.83
CA SER A 21 7.58 -8.22 0.50
C SER A 21 6.56 -8.83 -0.47
N ALA A 22 5.80 -9.85 -0.06
CA ALA A 22 4.69 -10.38 -0.85
C ALA A 22 3.63 -9.30 -1.12
N LEU A 23 2.78 -9.50 -2.13
CA LEU A 23 1.71 -8.56 -2.48
C LEU A 23 0.63 -8.43 -1.40
N THR A 24 0.60 -9.36 -0.44
CA THR A 24 -0.29 -9.37 0.73
C THR A 24 0.39 -8.86 2.01
N GLN A 25 1.66 -8.46 1.92
CA GLN A 25 2.49 -8.03 3.05
C GLN A 25 3.01 -6.61 2.83
N LEU A 26 3.43 -6.00 3.93
CA LEU A 26 4.04 -4.67 3.99
C LEU A 26 5.25 -4.75 4.93
N SER A 27 6.24 -3.87 4.77
CA SER A 27 7.38 -3.71 5.68
C SER A 27 7.57 -2.22 6.02
N TRP A 28 7.36 -1.91 7.30
CA TRP A 28 7.47 -0.57 7.88
C TRP A 28 6.77 0.55 7.06
N PRO A 29 5.48 0.38 6.69
CA PRO A 29 4.79 1.39 5.90
C PRO A 29 4.62 2.70 6.69
N LYS A 30 4.91 3.85 6.05
CA LYS A 30 4.88 5.17 6.71
C LYS A 30 3.84 6.14 6.18
N GLY A 31 3.27 5.88 5.02
CA GLY A 31 2.29 6.76 4.38
C GLY A 31 1.11 5.98 3.85
N LEU A 32 -0.08 6.58 3.91
CA LEU A 32 -1.27 6.07 3.26
C LEU A 32 -2.11 7.21 2.68
N PHE A 33 -2.75 6.94 1.56
CA PHE A 33 -3.69 7.86 0.91
C PHE A 33 -4.85 7.07 0.31
N VAL A 34 -6.05 7.67 0.27
CA VAL A 34 -7.21 7.07 -0.40
C VAL A 34 -7.73 8.06 -1.42
N ASP A 35 -7.80 7.65 -2.69
CA ASP A 35 -8.33 8.50 -3.75
C ASP A 35 -9.88 8.57 -3.72
N THR A 36 -10.45 9.39 -4.61
CA THR A 36 -11.91 9.56 -4.74
C THR A 36 -12.63 8.31 -5.27
N LEU A 37 -11.90 7.40 -5.92
CA LEU A 37 -12.41 6.10 -6.40
C LEU A 37 -12.38 5.03 -5.29
N GLY A 38 -11.76 5.34 -4.15
CA GLY A 38 -11.63 4.45 -3.00
C GLY A 38 -10.43 3.50 -3.08
N THR A 39 -9.47 3.76 -3.97
CA THR A 39 -8.19 3.07 -4.05
C THR A 39 -7.32 3.50 -2.87
N LEU A 40 -6.82 2.53 -2.09
CA LEU A 40 -5.86 2.75 -1.02
C LEU A 40 -4.45 2.63 -1.58
N TYR A 41 -3.66 3.70 -1.42
CA TYR A 41 -2.23 3.72 -1.69
C TYR A 41 -1.45 3.67 -0.38
N VAL A 42 -0.39 2.88 -0.33
CA VAL A 42 0.48 2.73 0.85
C VAL A 42 1.93 2.90 0.42
N ALA A 43 2.66 3.78 1.10
CA ALA A 43 4.11 3.86 1.00
C ALA A 43 4.71 2.74 1.85
N ASP A 44 5.15 1.67 1.17
CA ASP A 44 5.72 0.47 1.76
C ASP A 44 7.24 0.65 1.90
N THR A 45 7.61 1.46 2.90
CA THR A 45 8.90 2.14 3.02
C THR A 45 10.11 1.21 2.86
N TRP A 46 10.16 0.12 3.63
CA TRP A 46 11.31 -0.79 3.64
C TRP A 46 11.34 -1.74 2.45
N ASN A 47 10.20 -1.87 1.74
CA ASN A 47 10.15 -2.57 0.46
C ASN A 47 10.39 -1.63 -0.73
N HIS A 48 10.74 -0.35 -0.49
CA HIS A 48 11.14 0.58 -1.55
C HIS A 48 10.08 0.72 -2.66
N ARG A 49 8.79 0.71 -2.29
CA ARG A 49 7.68 0.69 -3.23
C ARG A 49 6.45 1.43 -2.73
N VAL A 50 5.55 1.75 -3.65
CA VAL A 50 4.18 2.19 -3.35
C VAL A 50 3.23 1.09 -3.83
N MET A 51 2.34 0.68 -2.93
CA MET A 51 1.37 -0.38 -3.15
C MET A 51 -0.04 0.20 -3.27
N GLY A 52 -0.88 -0.39 -4.13
CA GLY A 52 -2.26 0.02 -4.38
C GLY A 52 -3.28 -1.10 -4.18
N TRP A 53 -4.41 -0.78 -3.57
CA TRP A 53 -5.58 -1.67 -3.41
C TRP A 53 -6.86 -0.97 -3.88
N THR A 54 -7.40 -1.41 -5.01
CA THR A 54 -8.66 -0.90 -5.56
C THR A 54 -9.87 -1.46 -4.82
N GLN A 55 -10.93 -0.68 -4.72
CA GLN A 55 -12.17 -1.12 -4.08
C GLN A 55 -12.76 -2.33 -4.81
N GLY A 56 -12.72 -3.50 -4.16
CA GLY A 56 -13.23 -4.77 -4.69
C GLY A 56 -12.14 -5.84 -4.83
N ASP A 57 -10.88 -5.42 -5.02
CA ASP A 57 -9.74 -6.33 -5.05
C ASP A 57 -9.11 -6.42 -3.65
N LYS A 58 -9.68 -7.31 -2.83
CA LYS A 58 -9.35 -7.42 -1.40
C LYS A 58 -8.30 -8.49 -1.10
N LYS A 59 -7.80 -9.20 -2.12
CA LYS A 59 -6.98 -10.40 -1.90
C LYS A 59 -5.50 -10.08 -1.83
N GLN A 60 -5.01 -9.13 -2.63
CA GLN A 60 -3.61 -8.70 -2.67
C GLN A 60 -3.48 -7.31 -3.27
N GLY A 61 -2.37 -6.64 -3.00
CA GLY A 61 -2.06 -5.34 -3.57
C GLY A 61 -1.40 -5.46 -4.94
N THR A 62 -1.23 -4.30 -5.57
CA THR A 62 -0.43 -4.15 -6.80
C THR A 62 0.71 -3.18 -6.53
N VAL A 63 1.88 -3.44 -7.11
CA VAL A 63 2.96 -2.44 -7.11
C VAL A 63 2.57 -1.35 -8.09
N VAL A 64 2.35 -0.14 -7.59
CA VAL A 64 2.01 1.03 -8.41
C VAL A 64 3.29 1.61 -9.01
N VAL A 65 4.36 1.65 -8.21
CA VAL A 65 5.69 2.14 -8.60
C VAL A 65 6.75 1.69 -7.58
N GLY A 66 8.00 1.54 -8.03
CA GLY A 66 9.12 1.06 -7.21
C GLY A 66 9.22 -0.47 -7.17
N GLY A 67 9.81 -1.02 -6.10
CA GLY A 67 9.92 -2.46 -5.86
C GLY A 67 11.12 -3.16 -6.51
N ASN A 68 12.07 -2.40 -7.06
CA ASN A 68 13.33 -2.89 -7.64
C ASN A 68 14.52 -2.54 -6.75
N ASP A 69 14.40 -2.84 -5.45
CA ASP A 69 15.31 -2.40 -4.39
C ASP A 69 15.44 -0.87 -4.26
N GLY A 70 16.15 -0.46 -3.22
CA GLY A 70 16.48 0.95 -2.98
C GLY A 70 17.51 1.49 -3.96
N GLY A 71 17.23 2.64 -4.57
CA GLY A 71 18.19 3.28 -5.47
C GLY A 71 17.70 4.56 -6.13
N VAL A 72 18.47 5.03 -7.11
CA VAL A 72 18.25 6.29 -7.86
C VAL A 72 17.88 6.04 -9.33
N GLY A 73 17.70 4.79 -9.74
CA GLY A 73 17.22 4.45 -11.08
C GLY A 73 15.76 4.88 -11.29
N ALA A 74 15.36 5.03 -12.55
CA ALA A 74 14.05 5.54 -12.94
C ALA A 74 12.84 4.79 -12.34
N ASN A 75 13.02 3.52 -11.95
CA ASN A 75 11.99 2.66 -11.35
C ASN A 75 12.34 2.22 -9.92
N GLN A 76 13.19 2.98 -9.22
CA GLN A 76 13.60 2.71 -7.85
C GLN A 76 13.15 3.83 -6.91
N PHE A 77 12.74 3.46 -5.71
CA PHE A 77 12.51 4.41 -4.63
C PHE A 77 13.46 4.13 -3.48
N ASN A 78 13.84 5.17 -2.75
CA ASN A 78 14.61 5.02 -1.52
C ASN A 78 13.75 5.45 -0.34
N ASN A 79 13.19 4.47 0.38
CA ASN A 79 12.38 4.69 1.58
C ASN A 79 11.25 5.73 1.38
N PRO A 80 10.27 5.48 0.50
CA PRO A 80 9.14 6.40 0.33
C PRO A 80 8.37 6.56 1.65
N ILE A 81 8.08 7.79 2.05
CA ILE A 81 7.42 8.10 3.34
C ILE A 81 6.04 8.72 3.13
N GLY A 82 5.99 9.81 2.36
CA GLY A 82 4.77 10.58 2.12
C GLY A 82 4.15 10.28 0.77
N LEU A 83 2.82 10.33 0.72
CA LEU A 83 2.05 10.31 -0.52
C LEU A 83 1.12 11.53 -0.48
N SER A 84 1.14 12.31 -1.55
CA SER A 84 0.19 13.39 -1.81
C SER A 84 -0.24 13.35 -3.26
N PHE A 85 -1.49 13.68 -3.51
CA PHE A 85 -2.07 13.83 -4.84
C PHE A 85 -2.59 15.26 -4.96
N ASP A 86 -2.63 15.81 -6.17
CA ASP A 86 -3.16 17.15 -6.45
C ASP A 86 -4.69 17.18 -6.56
#